data_AF-A0AAN0VJK1-F1
#
_entry.id   AF-A0AAN0VJK1-F1
#
_cell.length_a   1.000
_cell.length_b   1.000
_cell.length_c   1.000
_cell.angle_alpha   90.00
_cell.angle_beta   90.00
_cell.angle_gamma   90.00
#
_symmetry.space_group_name_H-M   'P 1'
#
loop_
_entity.id
_entity.type
_entity.pdbx_description
1 polymer ?
#
loop_
_entity_poly.entity_id
_entity_poly.type
_entity_poly.pdbx_seq_one_letter_code
_entity_poly.pdbx_strand_id
1 'polypeptide(L)'
;MRAPVDKNNDLFLFPEGLPCTQAEQFRSECPPDKKTKVEDLFQFSRGRGDLHISIIAACLALFFFAMFFTQTGWDNRKLPDGVASYLAHQFGLIDLDGKITRFGRILKQSWVAPMFCLTVLVPTALWNLRASLKEHLWRKRFLLPTKASFEVAKYIEAFEFVIYFIAYTMLVPIFGYLLATVFLGVFLPWRLGYRGRVWVLRSFSCSVAVVIVFRTLLQIKTPVSIWLYDLMPTPLRGFLLTYF
;
A
#
# COMPACT_ATOMS: atom_id res chain seq x y z
N MET A 1 -38.75 63.95 30.74
CA MET A 1 -37.90 63.43 29.65
C MET A 1 -37.74 61.92 29.85
N ARG A 2 -38.41 61.10 29.04
CA ARG A 2 -38.22 59.64 28.99
C ARG A 2 -37.52 59.33 27.67
N ALA A 3 -36.36 58.68 27.73
CA ALA A 3 -35.67 58.18 26.55
C ALA A 3 -36.53 57.10 25.87
N PRO A 4 -36.53 57.01 24.53
CA PRO A 4 -37.23 55.94 23.83
C PRO A 4 -36.49 54.61 24.08
N VAL A 5 -37.20 53.64 24.66
CA VAL A 5 -36.74 52.25 24.80
C VAL A 5 -36.87 51.58 23.43
N ASP A 6 -35.72 51.29 22.83
CA ASP A 6 -35.61 50.61 21.54
C ASP A 6 -35.90 49.11 21.73
N LYS A 7 -37.16 48.71 21.46
CA LYS A 7 -37.68 47.36 21.75
C LYS A 7 -36.99 46.20 21.01
N ASN A 8 -36.13 46.49 20.02
CA ASN A 8 -35.53 45.45 19.18
C ASN A 8 -34.16 44.95 19.64
N ASN A 9 -33.44 45.67 20.51
CA ASN A 9 -32.11 45.26 20.95
C ASN A 9 -32.10 44.37 22.20
N ASP A 10 -33.20 44.33 22.96
CA ASP A 10 -33.28 43.52 24.19
C ASP A 10 -33.71 42.06 23.94
N LEU A 11 -34.04 41.67 22.70
CA LEU A 11 -34.54 40.33 22.39
C LEU A 11 -33.44 39.29 22.09
N PHE A 12 -32.18 39.71 21.97
CA PHE A 12 -31.05 38.83 21.69
C PHE A 12 -30.13 38.72 22.90
N LEU A 13 -30.62 38.04 23.95
CA LEU A 13 -29.88 37.77 25.19
C LEU A 13 -28.71 36.78 25.02
N PHE A 14 -28.55 36.19 23.82
CA PHE A 14 -27.51 35.22 23.52
C PHE A 14 -26.79 35.58 22.21
N PRO A 15 -25.44 35.56 22.18
CA PRO A 15 -24.63 35.87 20.99
C PRO A 15 -24.83 34.88 19.83
N GLU A 16 -25.45 33.73 20.10
CA GLU A 16 -25.76 32.64 19.16
C GLU A 16 -26.86 33.02 18.14
N GLY A 17 -27.65 34.08 18.39
CA GLY A 17 -28.79 34.48 17.56
C GLY A 17 -28.51 35.58 16.54
N LEU A 18 -27.29 36.08 16.47
CA LEU A 18 -26.91 37.13 15.50
C LEU A 18 -26.79 36.51 14.10
N PRO A 19 -27.33 37.13 13.03
CA PRO A 19 -27.03 36.70 11.67
C PRO A 19 -25.52 36.79 11.47
N CYS A 20 -24.88 35.65 11.17
CA CYS A 20 -23.43 35.50 11.01
C CYS A 20 -22.81 36.70 10.27
N THR A 21 -22.31 37.67 11.04
CA THR A 21 -21.59 38.82 10.53
C THR A 21 -20.22 38.32 10.10
N GLN A 22 -20.09 38.11 8.79
CA GLN A 22 -18.85 38.06 8.02
C GLN A 22 -17.64 37.34 8.65
N ALA A 23 -17.39 36.15 8.12
CA ALA A 23 -16.06 35.59 7.89
C ALA A 23 -15.25 35.14 9.12
N GLU A 24 -15.78 34.19 9.88
CA GLU A 24 -14.93 33.07 10.32
C GLU A 24 -14.58 32.26 9.07
N GLN A 25 -13.64 32.78 8.28
CA GLN A 25 -13.11 32.11 7.11
C GLN A 25 -12.53 30.79 7.60
N PHE A 26 -13.21 29.67 7.29
CA PHE A 26 -12.75 28.34 7.59
C PHE A 26 -11.31 28.18 7.07
N ARG A 27 -10.34 28.38 7.97
CA ARG A 27 -8.94 28.14 7.68
C ARG A 27 -8.78 26.64 7.77
N SER A 28 -8.86 25.98 6.63
CA SER A 28 -8.27 24.65 6.53
C SER A 28 -6.77 24.81 6.77
N GLU A 29 -6.33 24.60 8.00
CA GLU A 29 -4.92 24.35 8.29
C GLU A 29 -4.59 23.02 7.62
N CYS A 30 -4.34 23.04 6.31
CA CYS A 30 -3.58 21.99 5.69
C CYS A 30 -2.22 22.04 6.38
N PRO A 31 -1.84 21.03 7.18
CA PRO A 31 -0.51 21.01 7.77
C PRO A 31 0.49 21.17 6.61
N PRO A 32 1.47 22.08 6.73
CA PRO A 32 2.43 22.31 5.67
C PRO A 32 3.07 20.99 5.28
N ASP A 33 3.16 20.74 3.96
CA ASP A 33 3.69 19.51 3.40
C ASP A 33 5.05 19.22 4.05
N LYS A 34 5.13 18.13 4.82
CA LYS A 34 6.31 17.83 5.65
C LYS A 34 7.42 17.48 4.67
N LYS A 35 8.35 18.41 4.42
CA LYS A 35 9.60 18.11 3.69
C LYS A 35 10.21 16.88 4.36
N THR A 36 10.26 15.76 3.66
CA THR A 36 10.80 14.50 4.18
C THR A 36 12.26 14.72 4.52
N LYS A 37 12.58 14.82 5.82
CA LYS A 37 13.97 14.91 6.27
C LYS A 37 14.64 13.56 6.08
N VAL A 38 15.93 13.54 5.75
CA VAL A 38 16.71 12.29 5.66
C VAL A 38 16.70 11.55 7.00
N GLU A 39 16.62 12.31 8.10
CA GLU A 39 16.44 11.83 9.48
C GLU A 39 15.17 10.99 9.67
N ASP A 40 14.09 11.31 8.93
CA ASP A 40 12.78 10.67 9.06
C ASP A 40 12.67 9.39 8.19
N LEU A 41 13.64 9.09 7.33
CA LEU A 41 13.58 7.92 6.43
C LEU A 41 13.51 6.58 7.19
N PHE A 42 14.05 6.53 8.40
CA PHE A 42 14.00 5.35 9.27
C PHE A 42 12.97 5.46 10.38
N GLN A 43 12.17 6.54 10.40
CA GLN A 43 11.12 6.68 11.38
C GLN A 43 9.98 5.71 11.02
N PHE A 44 9.83 4.66 11.81
CA PHE A 44 8.74 3.72 11.65
C PHE A 44 7.40 4.43 11.92
N SER A 45 6.71 4.81 10.84
CA SER A 45 5.38 5.41 10.90
C SER A 45 4.33 4.34 10.73
N ARG A 46 3.41 4.24 11.68
CA ARG A 46 2.26 3.34 11.56
C ARG A 46 1.22 3.93 10.63
N GLY A 47 0.87 3.18 9.59
CA GLY A 47 -0.11 3.54 8.58
C GLY A 47 -1.55 3.34 9.05
N ARG A 48 -2.52 3.64 8.17
CA ARG A 48 -3.86 3.06 8.33
C ARG A 48 -3.78 1.62 7.82
N GLY A 49 -4.62 0.72 8.34
CA GLY A 49 -4.55 -0.71 8.00
C GLY A 49 -3.61 -1.57 8.86
N ASP A 50 -2.61 -0.98 9.53
CA ASP A 50 -1.69 -1.71 10.44
C ASP A 50 -2.42 -2.48 11.54
N LEU A 51 -3.59 -2.01 11.98
CA LEU A 51 -4.42 -2.75 12.92
C LEU A 51 -4.90 -4.07 12.33
N HIS A 52 -5.46 -4.06 11.12
CA HIS A 52 -5.94 -5.27 10.46
C HIS A 52 -4.80 -6.24 10.22
N ILE A 53 -3.64 -5.77 9.76
CA ILE A 53 -2.45 -6.59 9.55
C ILE A 53 -1.97 -7.21 10.87
N SER A 54 -1.91 -6.42 11.95
CA SER A 54 -1.50 -6.92 13.26
C SER A 54 -2.48 -7.94 13.85
N ILE A 55 -3.80 -7.79 13.61
CA ILE A 55 -4.82 -8.76 14.00
C ILE A 55 -4.60 -10.06 13.24
N ILE A 56 -4.47 -10.01 11.91
CA ILE A 56 -4.25 -11.20 11.07
C ILE A 56 -2.97 -11.93 11.50
N ALA A 57 -1.87 -11.20 11.70
CA ALA A 57 -0.60 -11.76 12.14
C ALA A 57 -0.70 -12.42 13.53
N ALA A 58 -1.39 -11.78 14.48
CA ALA A 58 -1.63 -12.35 15.81
C ALA A 58 -2.51 -13.61 15.75
N CYS A 59 -3.58 -13.58 14.95
CA CYS A 59 -4.44 -14.76 14.73
C CYS A 59 -3.64 -15.93 14.15
N LEU A 60 -2.80 -15.67 13.14
CA LEU A 60 -1.95 -16.68 12.51
C LEU A 60 -0.88 -17.23 13.49
N ALA A 61 -0.26 -16.37 14.30
CA ALA A 61 0.69 -16.81 15.32
C ALA A 61 0.02 -17.67 16.40
N LEU A 62 -1.16 -17.26 16.88
CA LEU A 62 -1.94 -18.03 17.85
C LEU A 62 -2.44 -19.35 17.25
N PHE A 63 -2.83 -19.36 15.98
CA PHE A 63 -3.20 -20.57 15.26
C PHE A 63 -2.03 -21.57 15.23
N PHE A 64 -0.83 -21.14 14.84
CA PHE A 64 0.33 -22.03 14.86
C PHE A 64 0.68 -22.51 16.26
N PHE A 65 0.55 -21.66 17.28
CA PHE A 65 0.75 -22.05 18.67
C PHE A 65 -0.26 -23.11 19.13
N ALA A 66 -1.54 -22.94 18.79
CA ALA A 66 -2.57 -23.92 19.13
C ALA A 66 -2.39 -25.27 18.40
N MET A 67 -2.00 -25.21 17.13
CA MET A 67 -1.77 -26.41 16.30
C MET A 67 -0.40 -27.08 16.54
N PHE A 68 0.50 -26.42 17.26
CA PHE A 68 1.84 -26.95 17.52
C PHE A 68 1.78 -28.28 18.29
N PHE A 69 0.95 -28.36 19.33
CA PHE A 69 0.88 -29.53 20.18
C PHE A 69 0.29 -30.75 19.46
N THR A 70 -0.65 -30.53 18.53
CA THR A 70 -1.30 -31.62 17.79
C THR A 70 -0.42 -32.22 16.70
N GLN A 71 0.46 -31.43 16.08
CA GLN A 71 1.28 -31.86 14.94
C GLN A 71 2.69 -32.34 15.35
N THR A 72 3.18 -31.99 16.54
CA THR A 72 4.54 -32.38 16.98
C THR A 72 4.64 -33.79 17.59
N GLY A 73 3.53 -34.54 17.58
CA GLY A 73 3.47 -35.92 18.07
C GLY A 73 3.87 -36.03 19.54
N TRP A 74 3.63 -34.98 20.33
CA TRP A 74 4.03 -34.90 21.73
C TRP A 74 3.45 -36.04 22.55
N ASP A 75 2.20 -36.41 22.26
CA ASP A 75 1.46 -37.46 22.98
C ASP A 75 2.02 -38.87 22.77
N ASN A 76 2.77 -39.10 21.69
CA ASN A 76 3.31 -40.42 21.36
C ASN A 76 4.73 -40.66 21.94
N ARG A 77 5.23 -39.75 22.79
CA ARG A 77 6.60 -39.84 23.31
C ARG A 77 6.67 -40.69 24.58
N LYS A 78 7.61 -41.63 24.60
CA LYS A 78 8.00 -42.35 25.81
C LYS A 78 8.86 -41.42 26.66
N LEU A 79 8.33 -40.98 27.79
CA LEU A 79 8.98 -40.04 28.71
C LEU A 79 9.57 -40.80 29.91
N PRO A 80 10.77 -40.42 30.42
CA PRO A 80 11.30 -40.97 31.67
C PRO A 80 10.42 -40.56 32.86
N ASP A 81 10.18 -41.48 33.80
CA ASP A 81 9.26 -41.26 34.94
C ASP A 81 9.78 -40.26 36.00
N GLY A 82 11.09 -39.98 36.02
CA GLY A 82 11.71 -39.08 36.99
C GLY A 82 11.83 -37.65 36.47
N VAL A 83 11.53 -36.63 37.28
CA VAL A 83 11.57 -35.21 36.86
C VAL A 83 12.97 -34.78 36.41
N ALA A 84 14.02 -35.24 37.10
CA ALA A 84 15.40 -34.91 36.75
C ALA A 84 15.85 -35.56 35.44
N SER A 85 15.51 -36.83 35.21
CA SER A 85 15.78 -37.55 33.96
C SER A 85 14.91 -37.05 32.82
N TYR A 86 13.67 -36.64 33.09
CA TYR A 86 12.78 -35.96 32.16
C TYR A 86 13.40 -34.64 31.67
N LEU A 87 13.86 -33.78 32.58
CA LEU A 87 14.51 -32.53 32.20
C LEU A 87 15.82 -32.79 31.44
N ALA A 88 16.65 -33.71 31.89
CA ALA A 88 17.89 -34.06 31.21
C ALA A 88 17.64 -34.64 29.80
N HIS A 89 16.59 -35.46 29.61
CA HIS A 89 16.19 -35.97 28.31
C HIS A 89 15.57 -34.89 27.42
N GLN A 90 14.78 -33.97 27.99
CA GLN A 90 14.13 -32.87 27.28
C GLN A 90 15.14 -31.84 26.75
N PHE A 91 16.18 -31.55 27.53
CA PHE A 91 17.34 -30.79 27.07
C PHE A 91 18.32 -31.63 26.25
N GLY A 92 18.00 -32.91 25.97
CA GLY A 92 18.82 -33.83 25.20
C GLY A 92 20.26 -33.94 25.70
N LEU A 93 20.42 -33.92 27.03
CA LEU A 93 21.66 -34.20 27.75
C LEU A 93 21.85 -35.71 27.96
N ILE A 94 20.75 -36.46 28.01
CA ILE A 94 20.74 -37.93 28.08
C ILE A 94 19.80 -38.52 27.03
N ASP A 95 20.23 -39.62 26.39
CA ASP A 95 19.33 -40.52 25.65
C ASP A 95 18.43 -41.29 26.64
N LEU A 96 17.35 -41.91 26.14
CA LEU A 96 16.48 -42.80 26.93
C LEU A 96 17.25 -43.93 27.64
N ASP A 97 18.40 -44.32 27.10
CA ASP A 97 19.32 -45.33 27.65
C ASP A 97 20.37 -44.76 28.63
N GLY A 98 20.26 -43.48 29.02
CA GLY A 98 21.17 -42.83 29.98
C GLY A 98 22.54 -42.44 29.42
N LYS A 99 22.74 -42.49 28.10
CA LYS A 99 24.00 -42.06 27.44
C LYS A 99 24.01 -40.56 27.20
N ILE A 100 25.14 -39.90 27.43
CA ILE A 100 25.29 -38.46 27.19
C ILE A 100 25.28 -38.16 25.69
N THR A 101 24.34 -37.34 25.25
CA THR A 101 24.16 -36.99 23.84
C THR A 101 24.92 -35.72 23.45
N ARG A 102 25.47 -35.71 22.22
CA ARG A 102 26.15 -34.54 21.66
C ARG A 102 25.14 -33.45 21.31
N PHE A 103 25.42 -32.20 21.69
CA PHE A 103 24.52 -31.04 21.55
C PHE A 103 23.88 -30.89 20.15
N GLY A 104 24.61 -31.24 19.08
CA GLY A 104 24.09 -31.18 17.70
C GLY A 104 22.93 -32.13 17.37
N ARG A 105 22.67 -33.17 18.18
CA ARG A 105 21.48 -34.03 18.02
C ARG A 105 20.22 -33.39 18.59
N ILE A 106 20.35 -32.51 19.57
CA ILE A 106 19.25 -31.80 20.23
C ILE A 106 18.57 -30.86 19.22
N LEU A 107 19.37 -30.08 18.48
CA LEU A 107 18.90 -29.17 17.44
C LEU A 107 18.28 -29.88 16.23
N LYS A 108 18.53 -31.18 16.04
CA LYS A 108 17.95 -31.98 14.94
C LYS A 108 16.53 -32.49 15.24
N GLN A 109 16.03 -32.28 16.45
CA GLN A 109 14.67 -32.69 16.79
C GLN A 109 13.66 -31.81 16.05
N SER A 110 12.66 -32.44 15.43
CA SER A 110 11.65 -31.79 14.57
C SER A 110 10.81 -30.71 15.28
N TRP A 111 10.76 -30.72 16.61
CA TRP A 111 9.94 -29.80 17.41
C TRP A 111 10.70 -28.60 17.97
N VAL A 112 12.03 -28.68 18.10
CA VAL A 112 12.85 -27.68 18.77
C VAL A 112 12.88 -26.38 17.99
N ALA A 113 13.15 -26.44 16.69
CA ALA A 113 13.20 -25.24 15.84
C ALA A 113 11.83 -24.53 15.73
N PRO A 114 10.69 -25.23 15.50
CA PRO A 114 9.38 -24.59 15.52
C PRO A 114 9.00 -23.99 16.88
N MET A 115 9.38 -24.62 18.00
CA MET A 115 9.16 -24.03 19.33
C MET A 115 9.89 -22.72 19.50
N PHE A 116 11.18 -22.66 19.18
CA PHE A 116 11.94 -21.42 19.27
C PHE A 116 11.37 -20.32 18.37
N CYS A 117 10.85 -20.69 17.20
CA CYS A 117 10.15 -19.74 16.34
C CYS A 117 8.89 -19.20 17.02
N LEU A 118 8.05 -20.07 17.61
CA LEU A 118 6.81 -19.67 18.27
C LEU A 118 7.02 -18.85 19.54
N THR A 119 8.05 -19.16 20.33
CA THR A 119 8.38 -18.39 21.53
C THR A 119 8.80 -16.96 21.22
N VAL A 120 9.34 -16.70 20.03
CA VAL A 120 9.62 -15.34 19.54
C VAL A 120 8.40 -14.74 18.84
N LEU A 121 7.76 -15.51 17.95
CA LEU A 121 6.68 -15.03 17.09
C LEU A 121 5.44 -14.62 17.88
N VAL A 122 5.00 -15.42 18.85
CA VAL A 122 3.74 -15.19 19.57
C VAL A 122 3.83 -13.93 20.45
N PRO A 123 4.85 -13.74 21.31
CA PRO A 123 4.96 -12.53 22.10
C PRO A 123 5.13 -11.29 21.24
N THR A 124 5.95 -11.35 20.19
CA THR A 124 6.16 -10.21 19.28
C THR A 124 4.88 -9.84 18.53
N ALA A 125 4.11 -10.82 18.04
CA ALA A 125 2.83 -10.56 17.38
C ALA A 125 1.80 -9.93 18.33
N LEU A 126 1.71 -10.42 19.57
CA LEU A 126 0.82 -9.85 20.59
C LEU A 126 1.26 -8.44 21.02
N TRP A 127 2.57 -8.22 21.16
CA TRP A 127 3.12 -6.89 21.45
C TRP A 127 2.80 -5.90 20.34
N ASN A 128 2.98 -6.31 19.08
CA ASN A 128 2.64 -5.49 17.92
C ASN A 128 1.14 -5.17 17.86
N LEU A 129 0.26 -6.15 18.12
CA LEU A 129 -1.19 -5.96 18.18
C LEU A 129 -1.60 -4.97 19.27
N ARG A 130 -1.06 -5.10 20.50
CA ARG A 130 -1.33 -4.16 21.60
C ARG A 130 -0.94 -2.73 21.23
N ALA A 131 0.23 -2.58 20.64
CA ALA A 131 0.74 -1.29 20.24
C ALA A 131 -0.11 -0.69 19.09
N SER A 132 -0.57 -1.51 18.14
CA SER A 132 -1.47 -1.08 17.06
C SER A 132 -2.87 -0.69 17.57
N LEU A 133 -3.40 -1.42 18.56
CA LEU A 133 -4.66 -1.09 19.23
C LEU A 133 -4.58 0.26 19.95
N LYS A 134 -3.48 0.53 20.67
CA LYS A 134 -3.27 1.82 21.36
C LYS A 134 -3.31 2.99 20.37
N GLU A 135 -2.62 2.87 19.24
CA GLU A 135 -2.62 3.88 18.18
C GLU A 135 -3.99 4.05 17.53
N HIS A 136 -4.71 2.95 17.29
CA HIS A 136 -6.05 3.01 16.72
C HIS A 136 -7.04 3.72 17.66
N LEU A 137 -6.99 3.42 18.96
CA LEU A 137 -7.80 4.09 19.98
C LEU A 137 -7.44 5.58 20.08
N TRP A 138 -6.15 5.90 20.01
CA TRP A 138 -5.66 7.28 19.97
C TRP A 138 -6.20 8.03 18.74
N ARG A 139 -6.10 7.46 17.54
CA ARG A 139 -6.63 8.06 16.29
C ARG A 139 -8.14 8.26 16.32
N LYS A 140 -8.89 7.30 16.89
CA LYS A 140 -10.33 7.45 17.13
C LYS A 140 -10.64 8.63 18.05
N ARG A 141 -9.82 8.85 19.09
CA ARG A 141 -9.96 10.00 20.00
C ARG A 141 -9.74 11.34 19.27
N PHE A 142 -8.84 11.38 18.29
CA PHE A 142 -8.60 12.58 17.46
C PHE A 142 -9.47 12.66 16.19
N LEU A 143 -10.51 11.82 16.07
CA LEU A 143 -11.44 11.80 14.93
C LEU A 143 -10.73 11.68 13.56
N LEU A 144 -9.55 11.06 13.52
CA LEU A 144 -8.79 10.90 12.29
C LEU A 144 -9.47 9.85 11.40
N PRO A 145 -9.54 10.07 10.07
CA PRO A 145 -10.11 9.09 9.15
C PRO A 145 -9.29 7.80 9.21
N THR A 146 -9.92 6.75 9.73
CA THR A 146 -9.28 5.44 10.02
C THR A 146 -9.82 4.33 9.12
N LYS A 147 -10.79 4.62 8.25
CA LYS A 147 -11.39 3.61 7.37
C LYS A 147 -10.41 3.21 6.26
N ALA A 148 -10.10 1.92 6.16
CA ALA A 148 -9.24 1.34 5.12
C ALA A 148 -9.81 1.56 3.71
N SER A 149 -11.13 1.75 3.58
CA SER A 149 -11.79 2.04 2.29
C SER A 149 -11.22 3.25 1.57
N PHE A 150 -10.73 4.27 2.29
CA PHE A 150 -10.11 5.44 1.67
C PHE A 150 -8.78 5.10 0.98
N GLU A 151 -7.99 4.21 1.57
CA GLU A 151 -6.72 3.78 0.97
C GLU A 151 -6.98 2.83 -0.19
N VAL A 152 -7.92 1.89 -0.03
CA VAL A 152 -8.35 0.99 -1.11
C VAL A 152 -8.88 1.79 -2.30
N ALA A 153 -9.66 2.84 -2.08
CA ALA A 153 -10.11 3.73 -3.14
C ALA A 153 -8.92 4.39 -3.89
N LYS A 154 -7.88 4.81 -3.17
CA LYS A 154 -6.66 5.36 -3.79
C LYS A 154 -5.89 4.32 -4.59
N TYR A 155 -5.82 3.08 -4.13
CA TYR A 155 -5.22 1.99 -4.90
C TYR A 155 -6.04 1.63 -6.15
N ILE A 156 -7.37 1.64 -6.05
CA ILE A 156 -8.27 1.44 -7.19
C ILE A 156 -8.10 2.58 -8.21
N GLU A 157 -8.01 3.83 -7.75
CA GLU A 157 -7.68 4.97 -8.61
C GLU A 157 -6.30 4.80 -9.29
N ALA A 158 -5.30 4.28 -8.59
CA ALA A 158 -4.00 3.98 -9.19
C ALA A 158 -4.08 2.86 -10.25
N PHE A 159 -4.99 1.90 -10.08
CA PHE A 159 -5.23 0.83 -11.04
C PHE A 159 -5.78 1.35 -12.38
N GLU A 160 -6.40 2.54 -12.40
CA GLU A 160 -6.81 3.22 -13.63
C GLU A 160 -5.62 3.38 -14.61
N PHE A 161 -4.43 3.70 -14.11
CA PHE A 161 -3.22 3.85 -14.94
C PHE A 161 -2.69 2.52 -15.47
N VAL A 162 -2.86 1.43 -14.72
CA VAL A 162 -2.54 0.08 -15.19
C VAL A 162 -3.44 -0.30 -16.36
N ILE A 163 -4.73 0.02 -16.26
CA ILE A 163 -5.70 -0.20 -17.34
C ILE A 163 -5.31 0.61 -18.59
N TYR A 164 -4.91 1.88 -18.45
CA TYR A 164 -4.44 2.67 -19.60
C TYR A 164 -3.17 2.09 -20.24
N PHE A 165 -2.26 1.53 -19.44
CA PHE A 165 -1.09 0.84 -19.98
C PHE A 165 -1.47 -0.43 -20.76
N ILE A 166 -2.39 -1.24 -20.23
CA ILE A 166 -2.91 -2.42 -20.94
C ILE A 166 -3.58 -1.99 -22.26
N ALA A 167 -4.45 -0.97 -22.21
CA ALA A 167 -5.07 -0.41 -23.39
C ALA A 167 -4.03 0.06 -24.42
N TYR A 168 -2.96 0.73 -23.99
CA TYR A 168 -1.85 1.11 -24.86
C TYR A 168 -1.22 -0.10 -25.57
N THR A 169 -0.91 -1.18 -24.84
CA THR A 169 -0.33 -2.39 -25.46
C THR A 169 -1.26 -3.04 -26.49
N MET A 170 -2.59 -2.93 -26.31
CA MET A 170 -3.58 -3.40 -27.28
C MET A 170 -3.75 -2.46 -28.47
N LEU A 171 -3.53 -1.16 -28.30
CA LEU A 171 -3.62 -0.16 -29.35
C LEU A 171 -2.39 -0.18 -30.28
N VAL A 172 -1.20 -0.50 -29.77
CA VAL A 172 0.05 -0.50 -30.54
C VAL A 172 -0.01 -1.37 -31.80
N PRO A 173 -0.51 -2.63 -31.78
CA PRO A 173 -0.66 -3.44 -32.99
C PRO A 173 -1.67 -2.90 -34.00
N ILE A 174 -2.65 -2.10 -33.56
CA ILE A 174 -3.76 -1.62 -34.40
C ILE A 174 -3.39 -0.30 -35.08
N PHE A 175 -2.84 0.64 -34.30
CA PHE A 175 -2.56 2.01 -34.73
C PHE A 175 -1.10 2.28 -35.09
N GLY A 176 -0.19 1.36 -34.75
CA GLY A 176 1.24 1.57 -34.83
C GLY A 176 1.78 2.34 -33.62
N TYR A 177 3.11 2.32 -33.47
CA TYR A 177 3.77 2.86 -32.28
C TYR A 177 3.60 4.38 -32.14
N LEU A 178 3.79 5.15 -33.23
CA LEU A 178 3.67 6.62 -33.20
C LEU A 178 2.28 7.08 -32.78
N LEU A 179 1.24 6.55 -33.41
CA LEU A 179 -0.11 7.06 -33.17
C LEU A 179 -0.63 6.63 -31.80
N ALA A 180 -0.35 5.39 -31.38
CA ALA A 180 -0.75 4.90 -30.06
C ALA A 180 -0.09 5.67 -28.92
N THR A 181 1.21 5.99 -29.03
CA THR A 181 1.95 6.77 -28.03
C THR A 181 1.51 8.22 -27.99
N VAL A 182 1.33 8.89 -29.14
CA VAL A 182 0.84 10.27 -29.18
C VAL A 182 -0.58 10.36 -28.61
N PHE A 183 -1.46 9.43 -28.97
CA PHE A 183 -2.83 9.40 -28.46
C PHE A 183 -2.85 9.25 -26.94
N LEU A 184 -2.16 8.24 -26.40
CA LEU A 184 -2.13 7.98 -24.96
C LEU A 184 -1.39 9.09 -24.19
N GLY A 185 -0.28 9.58 -24.74
CA GLY A 185 0.55 10.61 -24.14
C GLY A 185 -0.12 11.98 -24.07
N VAL A 186 -1.09 12.28 -24.94
CA VAL A 186 -1.97 13.45 -24.82
C VAL A 186 -3.16 13.18 -23.90
N PHE A 187 -3.74 11.99 -23.98
CA PHE A 187 -4.92 11.61 -23.19
C PHE A 187 -4.68 11.57 -21.68
N LEU A 188 -3.53 11.04 -21.23
CA LEU A 188 -3.18 10.92 -19.81
C LEU A 188 -3.10 12.28 -19.08
N PRO A 189 -2.34 13.29 -19.58
CA PRO A 189 -2.34 14.64 -19.00
C PRO A 189 -3.72 15.30 -19.01
N TRP A 190 -4.50 15.06 -20.06
CA TRP A 190 -5.86 15.57 -20.15
C TRP A 190 -6.78 14.98 -19.06
N ARG A 191 -6.65 13.67 -18.78
CA ARG A 191 -7.38 12.97 -17.71
C ARG A 191 -6.98 13.43 -16.31
N LEU A 192 -5.70 13.79 -16.11
CA LEU A 192 -5.17 14.38 -14.87
C LEU A 192 -5.65 15.83 -14.62
N GLY A 193 -6.35 16.44 -15.58
CA GLY A 193 -6.90 17.79 -15.45
C GLY A 193 -6.05 18.89 -16.07
N TYR A 194 -4.92 18.57 -16.71
CA TYR A 194 -4.11 19.53 -17.47
C TYR A 194 -4.75 19.86 -18.82
N ARG A 195 -5.91 20.51 -18.78
CA ARG A 195 -6.77 20.78 -19.95
C ARG A 195 -6.40 22.05 -20.72
N GLY A 196 -5.43 22.83 -20.24
CA GLY A 196 -4.99 24.05 -20.93
C GLY A 196 -4.33 23.74 -22.28
N ARG A 197 -4.53 24.60 -23.28
CA ARG A 197 -3.95 24.45 -24.63
C ARG A 197 -2.43 24.26 -24.60
N VAL A 198 -1.74 24.99 -23.72
CA VAL A 198 -0.28 24.87 -23.53
C VAL A 198 0.13 23.47 -23.06
N TRP A 199 -0.65 22.87 -22.15
CA TRP A 199 -0.37 21.54 -21.62
C TRP A 199 -0.60 20.44 -22.66
N VAL A 200 -1.67 20.55 -23.44
CA VAL A 200 -1.95 19.64 -24.57
C VAL A 200 -0.83 19.71 -25.63
N LEU A 201 -0.34 20.92 -25.93
CA LEU A 201 0.73 21.08 -26.90
C LEU A 201 2.07 20.53 -26.37
N ARG A 202 2.38 20.77 -25.09
CA ARG A 202 3.56 20.19 -24.42
C ARG A 202 3.49 18.66 -24.35
N SER A 203 2.33 18.08 -24.05
CA SER A 203 2.18 16.62 -24.00
C SER A 203 2.30 15.98 -25.37
N PHE A 204 1.73 16.61 -26.41
CA PHE A 204 1.92 16.19 -27.79
C PHE A 204 3.41 16.21 -28.19
N SER A 205 4.10 17.33 -27.98
CA SER A 205 5.53 17.45 -28.30
C SER A 205 6.40 16.45 -27.53
N CYS A 206 6.11 16.24 -26.24
CA CYS A 206 6.82 15.24 -25.43
C CYS A 206 6.60 13.82 -25.97
N SER A 207 5.36 13.47 -26.34
CA SER A 207 5.03 12.14 -26.87
C SER A 207 5.76 11.88 -28.19
N VAL A 208 5.80 12.87 -29.09
CA VAL A 208 6.56 12.78 -30.35
C VAL A 208 8.06 12.62 -30.07
N ALA A 209 8.61 13.39 -29.13
CA ALA A 209 10.02 13.28 -28.75
C ALA A 209 10.35 11.88 -28.21
N VAL A 210 9.48 11.29 -27.39
CA VAL A 210 9.62 9.91 -26.89
C VAL A 210 9.68 8.93 -28.06
N VAL A 211 8.76 9.03 -29.03
CA VAL A 211 8.76 8.14 -30.21
C VAL A 211 10.08 8.21 -30.98
N ILE A 212 10.58 9.42 -31.22
CA ILE A 212 11.83 9.63 -31.96
C ILE A 212 13.01 9.05 -31.17
N VAL A 213 13.08 9.28 -29.86
CA VAL A 213 14.15 8.76 -29.00
C VAL A 213 14.14 7.24 -28.98
N PHE A 214 12.97 6.61 -28.80
CA PHE A 214 12.85 5.15 -28.80
C PHE A 214 13.14 4.54 -30.16
N ARG A 215 12.70 5.16 -31.26
CA ARG A 215 13.00 4.66 -32.61
C ARG A 215 14.49 4.75 -32.93
N THR A 216 15.14 5.86 -32.58
CA THR A 216 16.55 6.11 -32.90
C THR A 216 17.50 5.31 -32.00
N LEU A 217 17.20 5.17 -30.70
CA LEU A 217 18.05 4.46 -29.77
C LEU A 217 17.82 2.95 -29.75
N LEU A 218 16.57 2.48 -29.77
CA LEU A 218 16.23 1.06 -29.53
C LEU A 218 15.94 0.27 -30.81
N GLN A 219 15.87 0.90 -32.00
CA GLN A 219 15.62 0.27 -33.30
C GLN A 219 14.51 -0.80 -33.28
N ILE A 220 13.44 -0.58 -32.50
CA ILE A 220 12.38 -1.57 -32.32
C ILE A 220 11.70 -1.79 -33.67
N LYS A 221 11.79 -3.01 -34.19
CA LYS A 221 11.07 -3.46 -35.38
C LYS A 221 9.61 -3.65 -35.01
N THR A 222 8.77 -2.68 -35.37
CA THR A 222 7.32 -2.74 -35.22
C THR A 222 6.71 -3.73 -36.22
N PRO A 223 5.60 -4.40 -35.86
CA PRO A 223 4.94 -5.39 -36.74
C PRO A 223 4.46 -4.73 -38.05
N VAL A 224 4.65 -5.43 -39.17
CA VAL A 224 4.54 -4.92 -40.54
C VAL A 224 3.08 -4.65 -40.98
N SER A 225 2.09 -5.22 -40.30
CA SER A 225 0.67 -5.11 -40.67
C SER A 225 -0.10 -4.26 -39.68
N ILE A 226 -0.23 -2.97 -39.98
CA ILE A 226 -0.99 -2.00 -39.16
C ILE A 226 -2.26 -1.65 -39.94
N TRP A 227 -3.42 -2.04 -39.41
CA TRP A 227 -4.73 -1.88 -40.07
C TRP A 227 -5.00 -0.44 -40.51
N LEU A 228 -4.63 0.54 -39.68
CA LEU A 228 -4.84 1.95 -40.00
C LEU A 228 -4.01 2.41 -41.22
N TYR A 229 -2.83 1.83 -41.44
CA TYR A 229 -1.94 2.25 -42.53
C TYR A 229 -2.43 1.75 -43.89
N ASP A 230 -3.25 0.70 -43.92
CA ASP A 230 -3.85 0.18 -45.15
C ASP A 230 -4.95 1.11 -45.72
N LEU A 231 -5.48 2.02 -44.90
CA LEU A 231 -6.49 3.01 -45.30
C LEU A 231 -5.86 4.29 -45.89
N MET A 232 -4.54 4.47 -45.80
CA MET A 232 -3.87 5.69 -46.21
C MET A 232 -3.33 5.66 -47.66
N PRO A 233 -3.20 6.83 -48.31
CA PRO A 233 -2.56 6.93 -49.62
C PRO A 233 -1.17 6.29 -49.63
N THR A 234 -0.85 5.61 -50.74
CA THR A 234 0.39 4.85 -50.95
C THR A 234 1.68 5.55 -50.50
N PRO A 235 1.92 6.85 -50.76
CA PRO A 235 3.15 7.51 -50.31
C PRO A 235 3.22 7.69 -48.78
N LEU A 236 2.10 8.01 -48.12
CA LEU A 236 2.05 8.18 -46.66
C LEU A 236 2.20 6.85 -45.93
N ARG A 237 1.59 5.79 -46.47
CA ARG A 237 1.73 4.42 -45.96
C ARG A 237 3.19 3.96 -45.97
N GLY A 238 3.90 4.17 -47.09
CA GLY A 238 5.31 3.80 -47.22
C GLY A 238 6.21 4.52 -46.22
N PHE A 239 5.99 5.83 -46.02
CA PHE A 239 6.72 6.61 -45.03
C PHE A 239 6.49 6.09 -43.60
N LEU A 240 5.23 5.89 -43.21
CA LEU A 240 4.89 5.42 -41.86
C LEU A 240 5.48 4.04 -41.59
N LEU A 241 5.26 3.05 -42.47
CA LEU A 241 5.81 1.70 -42.29
C LEU A 241 7.35 1.66 -42.21
N THR A 242 8.03 2.58 -42.89
CA THR A 242 9.50 2.62 -42.90
C THR A 242 10.05 3.25 -41.61
N TYR A 243 9.39 4.28 -41.09
CA TYR A 243 9.93 5.08 -39.99
C TYR A 243 9.28 4.83 -38.63
N PHE A 244 8.06 4.30 -38.56
CA PHE A 244 7.23 4.22 -37.34
C PHE A 244 6.45 2.90 -37.22
#